data_AF-A0A5C8JVB6-F1
#
_entry.id   AF-A0A5C8JVB6-F1
#
_cell.length_a   1.000
_cell.length_b   1.000
_cell.length_c   1.000
_cell.angle_alpha   90.00
_cell.angle_beta   90.00
_cell.angle_gamma   90.00
#
_symmetry.space_group_name_H-M   'P 1'
#
loop_
_entity.id
_entity.type
_entity.pdbx_description
1 polymer ?
#
loop_
_entity_poly.entity_id
_entity_poly.type
_entity_poly.pdbx_seq_one_letter_code
_entity_poly.pdbx_strand_id
1 'polypeptide(L)'
;MAVSTGGLIALTFVVTVAIIYLIILAVRLTKAPRNRPSPRQDVIDQARELKAMGQIQEAVFLVRGETGMSHRAATRLVNRL
;
A
#
# COMPACT_ATOMS: atom_id res chain seq x y z
N MET A 1 -25.97 -44.42 -9.56
CA MET A 1 -25.08 -43.85 -8.54
C MET A 1 -25.94 -43.10 -7.53
N ALA A 2 -26.25 -43.69 -6.38
CA ALA A 2 -27.04 -43.01 -5.35
C ALA A 2 -26.15 -41.97 -4.65
N VAL A 3 -26.45 -40.69 -4.84
CA VAL A 3 -25.73 -39.61 -4.15
C VAL A 3 -26.21 -39.60 -2.71
N SER A 4 -25.34 -39.94 -1.77
CA SER A 4 -25.68 -39.90 -0.36
C SER A 4 -25.82 -38.44 0.09
N THR A 5 -26.89 -38.13 0.82
CA THR A 5 -27.14 -36.78 1.36
C THR A 5 -25.93 -36.27 2.15
N GLY A 6 -25.26 -37.16 2.90
CA GLY A 6 -24.01 -36.84 3.59
C GLY A 6 -22.86 -36.48 2.65
N GLY A 7 -22.74 -37.14 1.49
CA GLY A 7 -21.74 -36.80 0.47
C GLY A 7 -22.00 -35.42 -0.15
N LEU A 8 -23.27 -35.06 -0.33
CA LEU A 8 -23.64 -33.74 -0.85
C LEU A 8 -23.26 -32.62 0.13
N ILE A 9 -23.51 -32.83 1.43
CA ILE A 9 -23.17 -31.87 2.50
C ILE A 9 -21.65 -31.72 2.64
N ALA A 10 -20.91 -32.82 2.61
CA ALA A 10 -19.45 -32.77 2.67
C ALA A 10 -18.86 -32.00 1.48
N LEU A 11 -19.39 -32.23 0.27
CA LEU A 11 -18.93 -31.55 -0.93
C LEU A 11 -19.20 -30.03 -0.87
N THR A 12 -20.40 -29.62 -0.49
CA THR A 12 -20.74 -28.19 -0.39
C THR A 12 -19.90 -27.47 0.67
N PHE A 13 -19.64 -28.14 1.80
CA PHE A 13 -18.78 -27.60 2.84
C PHE A 13 -17.34 -27.39 2.33
N VAL A 14 -16.76 -28.41 1.70
CA VAL A 14 -15.40 -28.34 1.13
C VAL A 14 -15.30 -27.24 0.07
N VAL A 15 -16.28 -27.16 -0.83
CA VAL A 15 -16.31 -26.13 -1.88
C VAL A 15 -16.41 -24.73 -1.27
N THR A 16 -17.27 -24.53 -0.27
CA THR A 16 -17.43 -23.24 0.41
C THR A 16 -16.15 -22.81 1.11
N VAL A 17 -15.51 -23.72 1.86
CA VAL A 17 -14.23 -23.46 2.54
C VAL A 17 -13.14 -23.14 1.52
N ALA A 18 -13.07 -23.87 0.41
CA ALA A 18 -12.10 -23.62 -0.65
C ALA A 18 -12.29 -22.23 -1.29
N ILE A 19 -13.54 -21.82 -1.55
CA ILE A 19 -13.85 -20.48 -2.09
C ILE A 19 -13.41 -19.40 -1.10
N ILE A 20 -13.79 -19.52 0.18
CA ILE A 20 -13.40 -18.55 1.22
C ILE A 20 -11.87 -18.48 1.33
N TYR A 21 -11.21 -19.63 1.34
CA TYR A 21 -9.75 -19.70 1.39
C TYR A 21 -9.10 -19.01 0.19
N LEU A 22 -9.59 -19.25 -1.03
CA LEU A 22 -9.09 -18.59 -2.24
C LEU A 22 -9.28 -17.08 -2.20
N ILE A 23 -10.42 -16.59 -1.71
CA ILE A 23 -10.66 -15.15 -1.52
C ILE A 23 -9.64 -14.57 -0.54
N ILE A 24 -9.46 -15.20 0.63
CA ILE A 24 -8.50 -14.75 1.64
C ILE A 24 -7.08 -14.78 1.07
N LEU A 25 -6.72 -15.83 0.33
CA LEU A 25 -5.40 -16.00 -0.28
C LEU A 25 -5.15 -14.92 -1.34
N ALA A 26 -6.11 -14.67 -2.23
CA ALA A 26 -6.05 -13.60 -3.22
C ALA A 26 -5.93 -12.22 -2.55
N VAL A 27 -6.68 -11.97 -1.48
CA VAL A 27 -6.58 -10.74 -0.68
C VAL A 27 -5.22 -10.64 -0.01
N ARG A 28 -4.65 -11.73 0.50
CA ARG A 28 -3.30 -11.74 1.10
C ARG A 28 -2.20 -11.51 0.06
N LEU A 29 -2.34 -12.09 -1.12
CA LEU A 29 -1.41 -11.91 -2.24
C LEU A 29 -1.47 -10.48 -2.81
N THR A 30 -2.66 -9.89 -2.89
CA THR A 30 -2.83 -8.48 -3.29
C THR A 30 -2.43 -7.50 -2.20
N LYS A 31 -2.59 -7.87 -0.92
CA LYS A 31 -1.96 -7.21 0.24
C LYS A 31 -0.47 -7.59 0.40
N ALA A 32 0.22 -7.94 -0.69
CA ALA A 32 1.68 -7.94 -0.68
C ALA A 32 2.18 -6.56 -0.20
N PRO A 33 3.18 -6.51 0.68
CA PRO A 33 3.42 -5.37 1.56
C PRO A 33 4.10 -4.23 0.81
N ARG A 34 3.30 -3.39 0.14
CA ARG A 34 3.70 -2.02 -0.23
C ARG A 34 3.60 -1.04 0.95
N ASN A 35 3.39 -1.55 2.16
CA ASN A 35 3.45 -0.79 3.40
C ASN A 35 4.92 -0.57 3.85
N ARG A 36 5.71 0.11 3.02
CA ARG A 36 6.68 1.05 3.58
C ARG A 36 5.93 2.38 3.70
N PRO A 37 6.05 3.10 4.82
CA PRO A 37 5.71 4.50 4.85
C PRO A 37 6.75 5.26 4.02
N SER A 38 6.77 5.03 2.70
CA SER A 38 7.32 6.00 1.79
C SER A 38 6.37 7.19 1.86
N PRO A 39 6.88 8.42 2.07
CA PRO A 39 6.10 9.62 1.79
C PRO A 39 5.38 9.41 0.45
N ARG A 40 4.09 9.78 0.39
CA ARG A 40 3.26 9.74 -0.83
C ARG A 40 4.17 10.06 -2.01
N GLN A 41 4.35 9.13 -2.96
CA GLN A 41 5.32 9.33 -4.06
C GLN A 41 5.05 10.64 -4.78
N ASP A 42 3.78 11.02 -4.88
CA ASP A 42 3.30 12.32 -5.35
C ASP A 42 3.97 13.53 -4.66
N VAL A 43 4.22 13.46 -3.34
CA VAL A 43 4.89 14.52 -2.57
C VAL A 43 6.40 14.52 -2.82
N ILE A 44 7.00 13.36 -3.07
CA ILE A 44 8.41 13.24 -3.46
C ILE A 44 8.61 13.78 -4.88
N ASP A 45 7.70 13.46 -5.79
CA ASP A 45 7.75 13.91 -7.18
C ASP A 45 7.50 15.43 -7.26
N GLN A 46 6.53 15.97 -6.51
CA GLN A 46 6.34 17.42 -6.38
C GLN A 46 7.53 18.12 -5.71
N ALA A 47 8.11 17.53 -4.65
CA ALA A 47 9.31 18.08 -4.02
C ALA A 47 10.53 18.04 -4.97
N ARG A 48 10.61 17.05 -5.86
CA ARG A 48 11.62 16.98 -6.93
C ARG A 48 11.44 18.08 -7.95
N GLU A 49 10.21 18.31 -8.39
CA GLU A 49 9.87 19.33 -9.36
C GLU A 49 10.15 20.74 -8.81
N LEU A 50 9.73 21.00 -7.56
CA LEU A 50 10.04 22.24 -6.84
C LEU A 50 11.55 22.42 -6.65
N LYS A 51 12.30 21.33 -6.40
CA LYS A 51 13.78 21.35 -6.36
C LYS A 51 14.38 21.70 -7.72
N ALA A 52 13.87 21.15 -8.82
CA ALA A 52 14.33 21.44 -10.17
C ALA A 52 14.09 22.91 -10.56
N MET A 53 13.04 23.53 -10.01
CA MET A 53 12.75 24.96 -10.16
C MET A 53 13.57 25.86 -9.22
N GLY A 54 14.48 25.29 -8.41
CA GLY A 54 15.29 26.03 -7.44
C GLY A 54 14.56 26.46 -6.16
N GLN A 55 13.30 26.03 -5.99
CA GLN A 55 12.43 26.41 -4.87
C GLN A 55 12.56 25.41 -3.69
N ILE A 56 13.78 25.31 -3.14
CA ILE A 56 14.11 24.33 -2.09
C ILE A 56 13.29 24.52 -0.81
N GLN A 57 12.99 25.77 -0.44
CA GLN A 57 12.23 26.07 0.77
C GLN A 57 10.75 25.65 0.66
N GLU A 58 10.14 25.87 -0.51
CA GLU A 58 8.76 25.47 -0.82
C GLU A 58 8.62 23.94 -0.79
N ALA A 59 9.59 23.22 -1.37
CA ALA A 59 9.65 21.77 -1.34
C ALA A 59 9.72 21.22 0.10
N VAL A 60 10.50 21.86 0.98
CA VAL A 60 10.58 21.48 2.40
C VAL A 60 9.29 21.78 3.15
N PHE A 61 8.62 22.89 2.84
CA PHE A 61 7.33 23.24 3.44
C PHE A 61 6.22 22.26 3.02
N LEU A 62 6.14 21.93 1.74
CA LEU A 62 5.20 20.94 1.19
C LEU A 62 5.40 19.57 1.85
N VAL A 63 6.65 19.07 1.89
CA VAL A 63 6.95 17.79 2.54
C VAL A 63 6.55 17.82 4.01
N ARG A 64 6.85 18.91 4.75
CA ARG A 64 6.48 19.03 6.16
C ARG A 64 4.96 19.08 6.38
N GLY A 65 4.23 19.80 5.53
CA GLY A 65 2.77 19.90 5.59
C GLY A 65 2.08 18.57 5.33
N GLU A 66 2.55 17.82 4.33
CA GLU A 66 1.94 16.57 3.88
C GLU A 66 2.35 15.34 4.71
N THR A 67 3.56 15.34 5.28
CA THR A 67 4.11 14.17 5.99
C THR A 67 4.18 14.34 7.51
N GLY A 68 3.99 15.56 8.03
CA GLY A 68 4.22 15.89 9.43
C GLY A 68 5.69 15.78 9.88
N MET A 69 6.63 15.59 8.96
CA MET A 69 8.05 15.45 9.27
C MET A 69 8.62 16.73 9.89
N SER A 70 9.58 16.56 10.81
CA SER A 70 10.34 17.70 11.33
C SER A 70 11.12 18.38 10.21
N HIS A 71 11.36 19.68 10.34
CA HIS A 71 12.06 20.47 9.32
C HIS A 71 13.39 19.82 8.89
N ARG A 72 14.18 19.35 9.86
CA ARG A 72 15.46 18.64 9.61
C ARG A 72 15.29 17.33 8.84
N ALA A 73 14.19 16.60 9.05
CA ALA A 73 13.89 15.39 8.29
C ALA A 73 13.47 15.72 6.84
N ALA A 74 12.62 16.73 6.66
CA ALA A 74 12.19 17.21 5.35
C ALA A 74 13.37 17.76 4.51
N THR A 75 14.26 18.56 5.09
CA THR A 75 15.46 19.05 4.39
C THR A 75 16.38 17.92 3.95
N ARG A 76 16.57 16.88 4.79
CA ARG A 76 17.39 15.72 4.41
C ARG A 76 16.77 14.92 3.27
N LEU A 77 15.44 14.82 3.23
CA LEU A 77 14.73 14.18 2.14
C LEU A 77 14.95 14.95 0.82
N VAL A 78 14.71 16.27 0.82
CA VAL A 78 14.88 17.13 -0.36
C VAL A 78 16.35 17.18 -0.84
N ASN A 79 17.32 17.18 0.07
CA ASN A 79 18.74 17.13 -0.30
C ASN A 79 19.16 15.80 -0.92
N ARG A 80 18.52 14.67 -0.55
CA ARG A 80 18.81 13.34 -1.11
C ARG A 80 18.15 13.09 -2.47
N LEU A 81 17.15 13.89 -2.83
CA LEU A 81 16.31 13.76 -4.02
C LEU A 81 16.99 14.11 -5.34
#